data_AF-A0A938LWK2-F1
#
_entry.id   AF-A0A938LWK2-F1
#
_cell.length_a   1.000
_cell.length_b   1.000
_cell.length_c   1.000
_cell.angle_alpha   90.00
_cell.angle_beta   90.00
_cell.angle_gamma   90.00
#
_symmetry.space_group_name_H-M   'P 1'
#
loop_
_entity.id
_entity.type
_entity.pdbx_description
1 polymer ?
#
loop_
_entity_poly.entity_id
_entity_poly.type
_entity_poly.pdbx_seq_one_letter_code
_entity_poly.pdbx_strand_id
1 'polypeptide(L)'
;MTASEELRAKLQECLGGPWPPAGELRPVVRETIRKEGYRLESVTYEVEPGERVPALLLVPAGVDAGRPAPAVAVWHQHNSEWHLVPQRYDLSLGLT
;
A
#
# COMPACT_ATOMS: atom_id res chain seq x y z
N MET A 1 21.65 -15.37 21.38
CA MET A 1 20.91 -15.07 20.14
C MET A 1 20.63 -16.38 19.42
N THR A 2 19.43 -16.55 18.90
CA THR A 2 19.09 -17.67 18.02
C THR A 2 19.58 -17.38 16.59
N ALA A 3 19.73 -18.40 15.76
CA ALA A 3 20.09 -18.22 14.35
C ALA A 3 19.10 -17.29 13.59
N SER A 4 17.82 -17.28 14.00
CA SER A 4 16.82 -16.37 13.42
C SER A 4 17.06 -14.91 13.83
N GLU A 5 17.50 -14.68 15.07
CA GLU A 5 17.83 -13.34 15.56
C GLU A 5 19.09 -12.79 14.88
N GLU A 6 20.11 -13.63 14.66
CA GLU A 6 21.31 -13.29 13.91
C GLU A 6 21.00 -12.91 12.45
N LEU A 7 20.19 -13.73 11.77
CA LEU A 7 19.75 -13.44 10.42
C LEU A 7 18.97 -12.12 10.35
N ARG A 8 18.02 -11.90 11.26
CA ARG A 8 17.23 -10.66 11.33
C ARG A 8 18.13 -9.44 11.51
N ALA A 9 19.08 -9.50 12.44
CA ALA A 9 20.01 -8.41 12.70
C ALA A 9 20.84 -8.10 11.45
N LYS A 10 21.35 -9.14 10.77
CA LYS A 10 22.16 -8.95 9.56
C LYS A 10 21.35 -8.37 8.40
N LEU A 11 20.13 -8.84 8.19
CA LEU A 11 19.22 -8.27 7.18
C LEU A 11 18.95 -6.79 7.44
N GLN A 12 18.71 -6.41 8.70
CA GLN A 12 18.48 -5.02 9.06
C GLN A 12 19.71 -4.14 8.79
N GLU A 13 20.91 -4.60 9.14
CA GLU A 13 22.16 -3.91 8.81
C GLU A 13 22.32 -3.71 7.29
N CYS A 14 22.08 -4.76 6.49
CA CYS A 14 22.16 -4.70 5.03
C CYS A 14 21.14 -3.74 4.39
N LEU A 15 19.99 -3.53 5.04
CA LEU A 15 18.94 -2.61 4.58
C LEU A 15 19.16 -1.15 5.03
N GLY A 16 20.30 -0.85 5.69
CA GLY A 16 20.65 0.50 6.13
C GLY A 16 20.54 0.74 7.64
N GLY A 17 20.28 -0.31 8.43
CA GLY A 17 20.24 -0.24 9.89
C GLY A 17 18.82 -0.07 10.46
N PRO A 18 18.67 0.57 11.63
CA PRO A 18 17.38 0.78 12.27
C PRO A 18 16.37 1.46 11.34
N TRP A 19 15.12 0.97 11.36
CA TRP A 19 14.04 1.62 10.62
C TRP A 19 13.80 3.04 11.17
N PRO A 20 13.42 4.01 10.32
CA PRO A 20 12.96 5.30 10.81
C PRO A 20 11.69 5.12 11.66
N PRO A 21 11.37 6.08 12.54
CA PRO A 21 10.12 6.05 13.29
C PRO A 21 8.92 6.02 12.32
N ALA A 22 7.95 5.14 12.60
CA ALA A 22 6.73 5.09 11.80
C ALA A 22 5.91 6.38 11.97
N GLY A 23 5.58 7.02 10.84
CA GLY A 23 4.68 8.18 10.81
C GLY A 23 3.20 7.80 10.71
N GLU A 24 2.31 8.79 10.84
CA GLU A 24 0.89 8.62 10.55
C GLU A 24 0.66 8.43 9.05
N LEU A 25 -0.04 7.36 8.66
CA LEU A 25 -0.31 7.05 7.25
C LEU A 25 -1.23 8.05 6.54
N ARG A 26 -2.06 8.80 7.29
CA ARG A 26 -3.06 9.75 6.75
C ARG A 26 -3.76 9.25 5.47
N PRO A 27 -4.41 8.08 5.49
CA PRO A 27 -4.94 7.49 4.27
C PRO A 27 -6.07 8.33 3.68
N VAL A 28 -6.12 8.42 2.35
CA VAL A 28 -7.18 9.10 1.60
C VAL A 28 -7.76 8.12 0.59
N VAL A 29 -9.07 7.90 0.65
CA VAL A 29 -9.80 7.15 -0.38
C VAL A 29 -10.07 8.10 -1.55
N ARG A 30 -9.52 7.80 -2.72
CA ARG A 30 -9.68 8.60 -3.95
C ARG A 30 -10.89 8.17 -4.77
N GLU A 31 -11.14 6.86 -4.81
CA GLU A 31 -12.22 6.27 -5.59
C GLU A 31 -12.72 5.00 -4.89
N THR A 32 -14.02 4.72 -5.04
CA THR A 32 -14.61 3.44 -4.62
C THR A 32 -15.47 2.88 -5.75
N ILE A 33 -15.11 1.68 -6.22
CA ILE A 33 -15.82 0.95 -7.26
C ILE A 33 -16.51 -0.25 -6.63
N ARG A 34 -17.83 -0.35 -6.80
CA ARG A 34 -18.60 -1.53 -6.36
C ARG A 34 -18.47 -2.65 -7.39
N LYS A 35 -18.24 -3.87 -6.91
CA LYS A 35 -18.18 -5.11 -7.68
C LYS A 35 -19.07 -6.15 -7.02
N GLU A 36 -19.30 -7.27 -7.70
CA GLU A 36 -20.04 -8.38 -7.10
C GLU A 36 -19.23 -8.96 -5.93
N GLY A 37 -19.79 -8.93 -4.72
CA GLY A 37 -19.18 -9.50 -3.51
C GLY A 37 -18.10 -8.66 -2.83
N TYR A 38 -17.65 -7.54 -3.40
CA TYR A 38 -16.64 -6.66 -2.78
C TYR A 38 -16.70 -5.23 -3.34
N ARG A 39 -15.98 -4.32 -2.70
CA ARG A 39 -15.64 -3.00 -3.27
C ARG A 39 -14.14 -2.87 -3.42
N LEU A 40 -13.71 -2.17 -4.46
CA LEU A 40 -12.33 -1.79 -4.68
C LEU A 40 -12.20 -0.30 -4.33
N GLU A 41 -11.30 0.01 -3.40
CA GLU A 41 -10.95 1.38 -3.03
C GLU A 41 -9.56 1.70 -3.59
N SER A 42 -9.44 2.79 -4.34
CA SER A 42 -8.13 3.38 -4.64
C SER A 42 -7.77 4.30 -3.50
N VAL A 43 -6.66 4.01 -2.81
CA VAL A 43 -6.20 4.77 -1.65
C VAL A 43 -4.83 5.37 -1.92
N THR A 44 -4.52 6.48 -1.25
CA THR A 44 -3.15 6.96 -1.05
C THR A 44 -2.86 7.11 0.43
N TYR A 45 -1.61 6.90 0.83
CA TYR A 45 -1.17 7.09 2.20
C TYR A 45 0.23 7.72 2.22
N GLU A 46 0.53 8.50 3.26
CA GLU A 46 1.84 9.10 3.49
C GLU A 46 2.85 8.03 3.94
N VAL A 47 4.02 8.06 3.32
CA VAL A 47 5.20 7.28 3.74
C VAL A 47 6.28 8.17 4.35
N GLU A 48 6.31 9.44 3.94
CA GLU A 48 7.09 10.54 4.51
C GLU A 48 6.23 11.81 4.44
N PRO A 49 6.53 12.87 5.21
CA PRO A 49 5.79 14.13 5.16
C PRO A 49 5.74 14.69 3.73
N GLY A 50 4.54 14.69 3.14
CA GLY A 50 4.31 15.17 1.77
C GLY A 50 4.52 14.13 0.67
N GLU A 51 5.07 12.94 0.97
CA GLU A 51 5.23 11.85 0.01
C GLU A 51 4.13 10.81 0.19
N ARG A 52 3.39 10.50 -0.88
CA ARG A 52 2.29 9.54 -0.85
C ARG A 52 2.48 8.38 -1.82
N VAL A 53 2.17 7.18 -1.35
CA VAL A 53 2.15 5.96 -2.17
C VAL A 53 0.70 5.56 -2.47
N PRO A 54 0.35 5.23 -3.72
CA PRO A 54 -0.96 4.69 -4.07
C PRO A 54 -1.05 3.19 -3.76
N ALA A 55 -2.24 2.72 -3.39
CA ALA A 55 -2.56 1.31 -3.26
C ALA A 55 -4.02 1.03 -3.65
N LEU A 56 -4.33 -0.24 -3.85
CA LEU A 56 -5.69 -0.74 -4.05
C LEU A 56 -6.09 -1.60 -2.86
N LEU A 57 -7.28 -1.35 -2.32
CA LEU A 57 -7.85 -2.13 -1.24
C LEU A 57 -9.13 -2.82 -1.73
N LEU A 58 -9.16 -4.14 -1.70
CA LEU A 58 -10.34 -4.94 -2.02
C LEU A 58 -11.00 -5.35 -0.71
N VAL A 59 -12.19 -4.80 -0.45
CA VAL A 59 -12.92 -5.04 0.80
C VAL A 59 -14.15 -5.91 0.51
N PRO A 60 -14.24 -7.14 1.05
CA PRO A 60 -15.41 -7.99 0.88
C PRO A 60 -16.71 -7.34 1.39
N ALA A 61 -17.84 -7.72 0.81
CA ALA A 61 -19.14 -7.26 1.27
C ALA A 61 -19.37 -7.62 2.75
N GLY A 62 -19.85 -6.66 3.53
CA GLY A 62 -20.11 -6.83 4.97
C GLY A 62 -18.89 -6.70 5.88
N VAL A 63 -17.69 -6.42 5.32
CA VAL A 63 -16.48 -6.09 6.09
C VAL A 63 -16.35 -4.58 6.28
N ASP A 64 -16.22 -4.16 7.53
CA ASP A 64 -16.02 -2.78 7.97
C ASP A 64 -15.33 -2.73 9.34
N ALA A 65 -15.20 -1.53 9.91
CA ALA A 65 -14.56 -1.32 11.21
C ALA A 65 -15.26 -2.05 12.38
N GLY A 66 -16.58 -2.26 12.29
CA GLY A 66 -17.34 -3.03 13.28
C GLY A 66 -17.38 -4.54 12.99
N ARG A 67 -17.04 -4.96 11.77
CA ARG A 67 -17.03 -6.35 11.31
C ARG A 67 -15.72 -6.65 10.56
N PRO A 68 -14.58 -6.77 11.28
CA PRO A 68 -13.28 -6.93 10.66
C PRO A 68 -13.10 -8.33 10.06
N ALA A 69 -12.20 -8.44 9.08
CA ALA A 69 -11.72 -9.70 8.52
C ALA A 69 -10.18 -9.69 8.46
N PRO A 70 -9.53 -10.86 8.38
CA PRO A 70 -8.09 -10.93 8.13
C PRO A 70 -7.71 -10.18 6.85
N ALA A 71 -6.59 -9.46 6.90
CA ALA A 71 -6.04 -8.74 5.74
C ALA A 71 -4.88 -9.53 5.13
N VAL A 72 -4.74 -9.43 3.80
CA VAL A 72 -3.60 -9.97 3.05
C VAL A 72 -2.90 -8.81 2.37
N ALA A 73 -1.62 -8.62 2.66
CA ALA A 73 -0.78 -7.65 1.96
C ALA A 73 -0.15 -8.31 0.73
N VAL A 74 -0.36 -7.71 -0.44
CA VAL A 74 0.11 -8.24 -1.73
C VAL A 74 1.04 -7.20 -2.36
N TRP A 75 2.32 -7.56 -2.47
CA TRP A 75 3.29 -6.81 -3.27
C TRP A 75 3.37 -7.47 -4.65
N HIS A 76 2.97 -6.74 -5.68
CA HIS A 76 3.04 -7.25 -7.05
C HIS A 76 4.47 -7.09 -7.59
N GLN A 77 4.91 -8.05 -8.42
CA GLN A 77 6.16 -7.90 -9.16
C GLN A 77 5.96 -6.98 -10.37
N HIS A 78 7.03 -6.30 -10.79
CA HIS A 78 7.10 -5.62 -12.09
C HIS A 78 7.79 -6.54 -13.10
N ASN A 79 7.06 -7.52 -13.64
CA ASN A 79 7.52 -8.34 -14.79
C ASN A 79 6.98 -7.77 -16.10
N SER A 80 7.13 -6.46 -16.30
CA SER A 80 6.51 -5.72 -17.42
C SER A 80 4.97 -5.76 -17.49
N GLU A 81 4.30 -6.27 -16.45
CA GLU A 81 2.85 -6.37 -16.34
C GLU A 81 2.27 -5.17 -15.57
N TRP A 82 2.01 -4.08 -16.28
CA TRP A 82 1.47 -2.82 -15.72
C TRP A 82 -0.06 -2.82 -15.55
N HIS A 83 -0.72 -3.93 -15.87
CA HIS A 83 -2.18 -4.03 -15.97
C HIS A 83 -2.94 -3.98 -14.64
N LEU A 84 -2.25 -4.14 -13.50
CA LEU A 84 -2.87 -4.21 -12.18
C LEU A 84 -3.16 -2.84 -11.56
N VAL A 85 -2.72 -1.74 -12.18
CA VAL A 85 -2.95 -0.38 -11.73
C VAL A 85 -3.64 0.40 -12.85
N PRO A 86 -4.80 1.03 -12.63
CA PRO A 86 -5.39 1.92 -13.63
C PRO A 86 -4.41 3.04 -13.99
N GLN A 87 -3.94 3.07 -15.24
CA GLN A 87 -2.98 4.04 -15.78
C GLN A 87 -3.65 5.40 -16.06
N ARG A 88 -4.38 5.98 -15.10
CA ARG A 88 -4.84 7.37 -15.21
C ARG A 88 -3.86 8.31 -14.50
N TYR A 89 -2.69 8.46 -15.11
CA TYR A 89 -1.93 9.69 -15.01
C TYR A 89 -2.32 10.56 -16.22
N ASP A 90 -3.34 11.38 -16.08
CA ASP A 90 -3.51 12.51 -16.99
C ASP A 90 -2.48 13.58 -16.57
N LEU A 91 -1.32 13.57 -17.24
CA LEU A 91 -0.30 14.61 -17.12
C LEU A 91 -0.63 15.81 -18.03
N SER A 92 -1.90 16.21 -18.14
CA SER A 92 -2.28 17.55 -18.60
C SER A 92 -2.31 18.56 -17.43
N LEU A 93 -1.28 18.56 -16.58
CA LEU A 93 -1.02 19.76 -15.78
C LEU A 93 -0.33 20.76 -16.70
N GLY A 94 -1.15 21.67 -17.20
CA GLY A 94 -0.79 22.72 -18.14
C GLY A 94 0.40 23.55 -17.66
N LEU A 95 1.41 23.60 -18.52
CA LEU A 95 2.26 24.77 -18.65
C LEU A 95 1.44 25.83 -19.40
N THR A 96 1.03 26.86 -18.68
CA THR A 96 0.76 28.20 -19.22
C THR A 96 1.46 29.19 -18.32
#